data_AF-A0A6P7REG3-F1
#
_entry.id   AF-A0A6P7REG3-F1
#
_cell.length_a   1.000
_cell.length_b   1.000
_cell.length_c   1.000
_cell.angle_alpha   90.00
_cell.angle_beta   90.00
_cell.angle_gamma   90.00
#
_symmetry.space_group_name_H-M   'P 1'
#
loop_
_entity.id
_entity.type
_entity.pdbx_description
1 polymer ?
#
loop_
_entity_poly.entity_id
_entity_poly.type
_entity_poly.pdbx_seq_one_letter_code
_entity_poly.pdbx_strand_id
1 'polypeptide(L)'
;MTNDSPYQGGVFFLTIHFPTDYPFKPPKVVFTTRIYHPNINSNGSICLDILRSQWSPALTVSKVLLSICSLLCDPNPDDPLVPEIAHTYKADREKYNRLAREWTQKYAI
;
A
#
# COMPACT_ATOMS: atom_id res chain seq x y z
N MET A 1 9.41 9.80 -5.20
CA MET A 1 8.92 10.97 -4.44
C MET A 1 8.12 10.44 -3.25
N THR A 2 8.81 10.10 -2.17
CA THR A 2 8.24 9.68 -0.87
C THR A 2 8.96 10.42 0.28
N ASN A 3 9.72 11.48 -0.04
CA ASN A 3 10.60 12.15 0.93
C ASN A 3 9.85 12.85 2.06
N ASP A 4 8.54 13.10 1.90
CA ASP A 4 7.70 13.70 2.96
C ASP A 4 6.72 12.69 3.57
N SER A 5 6.84 11.40 3.20
CA SER A 5 6.00 10.32 3.72
C SER A 5 6.59 9.74 5.01
N PRO A 6 5.77 9.26 5.97
CA PRO A 6 6.29 8.54 7.14
C PRO A 6 7.02 7.23 6.79
N TYR A 7 6.97 6.78 5.53
CA TYR A 7 7.67 5.61 5.00
C TYR A 7 9.06 5.93 4.41
N GLN A 8 9.53 7.18 4.49
CA GLN A 8 10.83 7.59 3.98
C GLN A 8 11.97 6.74 4.56
N GLY A 9 12.90 6.33 3.71
CA GLY A 9 14.07 5.51 4.08
C GLY A 9 13.78 4.01 4.22
N GLY A 10 12.52 3.59 4.20
CA GLY A 10 12.14 2.18 4.24
C GLY A 10 12.25 1.48 2.89
N VAL A 11 12.67 0.21 2.92
CA VAL A 11 12.65 -0.75 1.83
C VAL A 11 11.54 -1.76 2.08
N PHE A 12 10.54 -1.76 1.20
CA PHE A 12 9.38 -2.65 1.31
C PHE A 12 9.40 -3.69 0.20
N PHE A 13 9.39 -4.95 0.59
CA PHE A 13 9.32 -6.09 -0.32
C PHE A 13 7.86 -6.45 -0.62
N LEU A 14 7.61 -6.80 -1.88
CA LEU A 14 6.32 -7.27 -2.37
C LEU A 14 6.51 -8.57 -3.16
N THR A 15 5.51 -9.44 -3.11
CA THR A 15 5.37 -10.59 -4.01
C THR A 15 4.35 -10.27 -5.08
N ILE A 16 4.68 -10.56 -6.34
CA ILE A 16 3.80 -10.39 -7.49
C ILE A 16 3.56 -11.77 -8.12
N HIS A 17 2.31 -12.17 -8.22
CA HIS A 17 1.91 -13.41 -8.87
C HIS A 17 0.99 -13.12 -10.06
N PHE A 18 1.42 -13.52 -11.25
CA PHE A 18 0.64 -13.36 -12.47
C PHE A 18 -0.32 -14.54 -12.64
N PRO A 19 -1.62 -14.30 -12.85
CA PRO A 19 -2.54 -15.37 -13.19
C PRO A 19 -2.28 -15.87 -14.62
N THR A 20 -2.79 -17.07 -14.93
CA THR A 20 -2.61 -17.71 -16.25
C THR A 20 -3.22 -16.92 -17.41
N ASP A 21 -4.20 -16.06 -17.12
CA ASP A 21 -4.91 -15.21 -18.07
C ASP A 21 -4.46 -13.74 -18.01
N TYR A 22 -3.28 -13.46 -17.45
CA TYR A 22 -2.65 -12.14 -17.57
C TYR A 22 -2.40 -11.80 -19.06
N PRO A 23 -2.69 -10.57 -19.53
CA PRO A 23 -3.10 -9.39 -18.78
C PRO A 23 -4.62 -9.14 -18.68
N PHE A 24 -5.47 -10.12 -19.00
CA PHE A 24 -6.93 -9.96 -18.87
C PHE A 24 -7.41 -9.97 -17.41
N LYS A 25 -6.66 -10.62 -16.50
CA LYS A 25 -6.81 -10.47 -15.05
C LYS A 25 -5.62 -9.76 -14.41
N PRO A 26 -5.83 -9.01 -13.31
CA PRO A 26 -4.75 -8.32 -12.60
C PRO A 26 -3.77 -9.31 -11.96
N PRO A 27 -2.49 -8.93 -11.80
CA PRO A 27 -1.56 -9.67 -10.97
C PRO A 27 -1.96 -9.53 -9.50
N LYS A 28 -1.75 -10.60 -8.72
CA LYS A 28 -1.89 -10.54 -7.26
C LYS A 28 -0.62 -9.95 -6.66
N VAL A 29 -0.74 -8.77 -6.04
CA VAL A 29 0.36 -8.08 -5.37
C VAL A 29 0.13 -8.12 -3.86
N VAL A 30 1.14 -8.55 -3.10
CA VAL A 30 1.08 -8.67 -1.63
C VAL A 30 2.36 -8.12 -1.02
N PHE A 31 2.24 -7.26 0.00
CA PHE A 31 3.39 -6.84 0.81
C PHE A 31 3.90 -8.01 1.65
N THR A 32 5.21 -8.27 1.60
CA THR A 32 5.86 -9.22 2.51
C THR A 32 6.49 -8.51 3.70
N THR A 33 6.85 -7.23 3.53
CA THR A 33 7.28 -6.35 4.62
C THR A 33 6.08 -5.80 5.38
N ARG A 34 6.13 -5.85 6.71
CA ARG A 34 5.07 -5.28 7.55
C ARG A 34 5.04 -3.76 7.41
N ILE A 35 3.85 -3.20 7.30
CA ILE A 35 3.63 -1.76 7.14
C ILE A 35 2.39 -1.32 7.92
N TYR A 36 2.44 -0.13 8.51
CA TYR A 36 1.30 0.48 9.21
C TYR A 36 0.55 1.41 8.25
N HIS A 37 -0.46 0.90 7.54
CA HIS A 37 -1.15 1.65 6.50
C HIS A 37 -2.65 1.30 6.46
N PRO A 38 -3.58 2.27 6.24
CA PRO A 38 -5.02 1.99 6.31
C PRO A 38 -5.52 1.06 5.18
N ASN A 39 -4.90 1.11 4.00
CA ASN A 39 -5.26 0.25 2.85
C ASN A 39 -4.38 -1.00 2.70
N ILE A 40 -3.52 -1.32 3.67
CA ILE A 40 -2.69 -2.54 3.66
C ILE A 40 -2.84 -3.26 4.99
N ASN A 41 -3.30 -4.50 4.98
CA ASN A 41 -3.50 -5.26 6.23
C ASN A 41 -2.23 -6.02 6.66
N SER A 42 -2.29 -6.67 7.83
CA SER A 42 -1.19 -7.45 8.40
C SER A 42 -0.73 -8.66 7.55
N ASN A 43 -1.60 -9.16 6.67
CA ASN A 43 -1.29 -10.22 5.72
C ASN A 43 -0.67 -9.68 4.41
N GLY A 44 -0.49 -8.35 4.31
CA GLY A 44 0.08 -7.69 3.15
C GLY A 44 -0.89 -7.46 1.99
N SER A 45 -2.18 -7.79 2.15
CA SER A 45 -3.19 -7.51 1.13
C SER A 45 -3.35 -6.02 0.96
N ILE A 46 -3.49 -5.57 -0.29
CA ILE A 46 -3.65 -4.16 -0.66
C ILE A 46 -5.10 -3.93 -1.11
N CYS A 47 -5.74 -2.85 -0.65
CA CYS A 47 -6.94 -2.33 -1.30
C CYS A 47 -6.54 -1.23 -2.27
N LEU A 48 -6.52 -1.59 -3.55
CA LEU A 48 -6.27 -0.69 -4.66
C LEU A 48 -7.19 -1.12 -5.81
N ASP A 49 -7.98 -0.18 -6.31
CA ASP A 49 -9.01 -0.38 -7.32
C ASP A 49 -8.46 -0.95 -8.64
N ILE A 50 -7.28 -0.49 -9.06
CA ILE A 50 -6.60 -0.99 -10.27
C ILE A 50 -6.16 -2.45 -10.14
N LEU A 51 -6.09 -3.03 -8.93
CA LEU A 51 -5.86 -4.46 -8.71
C LEU A 51 -7.16 -5.28 -8.63
N ARG A 52 -8.31 -4.63 -8.85
CA ARG A 52 -9.65 -5.21 -8.71
C ARG A 52 -10.54 -4.81 -9.90
N SER A 53 -11.49 -3.90 -9.67
CA SER A 53 -12.53 -3.52 -10.63
C SER A 53 -12.04 -2.59 -11.74
N GLN A 54 -10.97 -1.83 -11.50
CA GLN A 54 -10.40 -0.87 -12.46
C GLN A 54 -9.17 -1.43 -13.17
N TRP A 55 -8.93 -2.74 -13.11
CA TRP A 55 -7.85 -3.35 -13.85
C TRP A 55 -8.09 -3.20 -15.36
N SER A 56 -7.03 -2.80 -16.08
CA SER A 56 -7.00 -2.75 -17.53
C SER A 56 -5.78 -3.49 -18.04
N PRO A 57 -5.90 -4.30 -19.12
CA PRO A 57 -4.75 -4.96 -19.76
C PRO A 57 -3.63 -4.00 -20.22
N ALA A 58 -3.92 -2.70 -20.32
CA ALA A 58 -2.94 -1.66 -20.64
C ALA A 58 -2.10 -1.18 -19.42
N LEU A 59 -2.40 -1.68 -18.22
CA LEU A 59 -1.62 -1.40 -17.01
C LEU A 59 -0.42 -2.33 -16.93
N THR A 60 0.76 -1.72 -16.77
CA THR A 60 2.02 -2.44 -16.56
C THR A 60 2.32 -2.55 -15.07
N VAL A 61 3.20 -3.49 -14.70
CA VAL A 61 3.71 -3.62 -13.33
C VAL A 61 4.31 -2.29 -12.84
N SER A 62 5.02 -1.55 -13.69
CA SER A 62 5.57 -0.25 -13.32
C SER A 62 4.47 0.76 -12.94
N LYS A 63 3.36 0.81 -13.68
CA LYS A 63 2.20 1.66 -13.33
C LYS A 63 1.56 1.21 -12.01
N VAL A 64 1.42 -0.10 -11.81
CA VAL A 64 0.91 -0.65 -10.54
C VAL A 64 1.80 -0.24 -9.35
N LEU A 65 3.12 -0.37 -9.47
CA LEU A 65 4.05 0.03 -8.41
C LEU A 65 4.03 1.53 -8.16
N LEU A 66 3.91 2.35 -9.21
CA LEU A 66 3.73 3.80 -9.07
C LEU A 66 2.44 4.15 -8.33
N SER A 67 1.33 3.48 -8.64
CA SER A 67 0.07 3.66 -7.90
C SER A 67 0.18 3.22 -6.45
N ILE A 68 0.90 2.15 -6.14
CA ILE A 68 1.19 1.75 -4.75
C ILE A 68 2.02 2.82 -4.04
N CYS A 69 3.07 3.35 -4.67
CA CYS A 69 3.85 4.46 -4.10
C CYS A 69 2.99 5.71 -3.86
N SER A 70 2.07 6.02 -4.76
CA SER A 70 1.10 7.11 -4.59
C SER A 70 0.18 6.86 -3.39
N LEU A 71 -0.31 5.62 -3.23
CA LEU A 71 -1.14 5.21 -2.10
C LEU A 71 -0.42 5.35 -0.77
N LEU A 72 0.89 5.06 -0.72
CA LEU A 72 1.72 5.26 0.48
C LEU A 72 1.89 6.75 0.83
N CYS A 73 1.86 7.65 -0.16
CA CYS A 73 1.92 9.09 0.09
C CYS A 73 0.55 9.66 0.48
N ASP A 74 -0.51 9.18 -0.16
CA ASP A 74 -1.89 9.63 0.04
C ASP A 74 -2.83 8.42 0.25
N PRO A 75 -2.94 7.93 1.49
CA PRO A 75 -3.81 6.81 1.81
C PRO A 75 -5.28 7.17 1.59
N ASN A 76 -6.11 6.18 1.23
CA ASN A 76 -7.55 6.36 1.07
C ASN A 76 -8.31 5.90 2.34
N PRO A 77 -8.70 6.80 3.25
CA PRO A 77 -9.38 6.43 4.49
C PRO A 77 -10.89 6.14 4.32
N ASP A 78 -11.45 6.30 3.11
CA ASP A 78 -12.87 6.02 2.83
C ASP A 78 -13.10 4.57 2.39
N ASP A 79 -12.06 3.89 1.90
CA ASP A 79 -12.05 2.45 1.61
C ASP A 79 -10.89 1.71 2.32
N PRO A 80 -10.85 1.68 3.66
CA PRO A 80 -9.73 1.10 4.40
C PRO A 80 -9.86 -0.43 4.52
N LEU A 81 -8.72 -1.13 4.47
CA LEU A 81 -8.65 -2.52 4.94
C LEU A 81 -8.50 -2.63 6.45
N VAL A 82 -7.97 -1.59 7.09
CA VAL A 82 -7.75 -1.53 8.53
C VAL A 82 -8.46 -0.29 9.08
N PRO A 83 -9.73 -0.40 9.49
CA PRO A 83 -10.54 0.73 9.94
C PRO A 83 -9.92 1.52 11.10
N GLU A 84 -9.23 0.83 12.02
CA GLU A 84 -8.56 1.46 13.17
C GLU A 84 -7.44 2.42 12.75
N ILE A 85 -6.64 2.02 11.75
CA ILE A 85 -5.56 2.86 11.21
C ILE A 85 -6.18 4.04 10.45
N ALA A 86 -7.25 3.82 9.70
CA ALA A 86 -7.96 4.88 8.98
C ALA A 86 -8.61 5.90 9.93
N HIS A 87 -9.20 5.43 11.03
CA HIS A 87 -9.71 6.30 12.08
C HIS A 87 -8.58 7.14 12.70
N THR A 88 -7.44 6.51 13.02
CA THR A 88 -6.26 7.23 13.53
C THR A 88 -5.76 8.26 12.50
N TYR A 89 -5.70 7.92 11.23
CA TYR A 89 -5.29 8.83 10.14
C TYR A 89 -6.19 10.07 10.00
N LYS A 90 -7.51 9.88 10.20
CA LYS A 90 -8.53 10.95 10.15
C LYS A 90 -8.57 11.79 11.42
N ALA A 91 -8.47 11.17 12.59
CA ALA A 91 -8.63 11.83 13.88
C ALA A 91 -7.33 12.47 14.42
N ASP A 92 -6.18 11.85 14.17
CA ASP A 92 -4.89 12.26 14.73
C ASP A 92 -3.74 11.94 13.74
N ARG A 93 -3.53 12.88 12.82
CA ARG A 93 -2.52 12.75 11.76
C ARG A 93 -1.10 12.65 12.34
N GLU A 94 -0.80 13.32 13.44
CA GLU A 94 0.52 13.28 14.06
C GLU A 94 0.81 11.91 14.66
N LYS A 95 -0.14 11.34 15.40
CA LYS A 95 -0.03 9.98 15.93
C LYS A 95 0.10 8.94 14.81
N TYR A 96 -0.68 9.07 13.74
CA TYR A 96 -0.53 8.21 12.57
C TYR A 96 0.90 8.29 12.00
N ASN A 97 1.40 9.50 11.74
CA ASN A 97 2.73 9.70 11.18
C ASN A 97 3.82 9.14 12.09
N ARG A 98 3.69 9.31 13.41
CA ARG A 98 4.63 8.75 14.38
C ARG A 98 4.64 7.21 14.35
N LEU A 99 3.47 6.58 14.41
CA LEU A 99 3.36 5.11 14.37
C LEU A 99 3.86 4.53 13.04
N ALA A 100 3.53 5.17 11.91
CA ALA A 100 4.00 4.76 10.60
C ALA A 100 5.54 4.85 10.46
N ARG A 101 6.17 5.89 11.04
CA ARG A 101 7.64 6.00 11.10
C ARG A 101 8.26 4.92 12.00
N GLU A 102 7.68 4.68 13.18
CA GLU A 102 8.14 3.62 14.09
C GLU A 102 8.11 2.24 13.42
N TRP A 103 7.04 1.94 12.67
CA TRP A 103 6.93 0.70 11.91
C TRP A 103 7.93 0.63 10.75
N THR A 104 8.14 1.73 10.04
CA THR A 104 9.15 1.81 8.97
C THR A 104 10.54 1.49 9.53
N GLN A 105 10.93 2.12 10.63
CA GLN A 105 12.22 1.87 11.28
C GLN A 105 12.37 0.43 11.79
N LYS A 106 11.28 -0.18 12.25
CA LYS A 106 11.32 -1.52 12.85
C LYS A 106 11.33 -2.66 11.82
N TYR A 107 10.67 -2.49 10.68
CA TYR A 107 10.41 -3.58 9.75
C TYR A 107 10.95 -3.37 8.34
N ALA A 108 11.32 -2.14 7.97
CA ALA A 108 11.68 -1.77 6.60
C ALA A 108 13.06 -1.12 6.48
N ILE A 109 13.83 -1.00 7.56
CA ILE A 109 15.23 -0.52 7.55
C ILE A 109 16.16 -1.69 7.88
#